data_AF-A0A3B8WVZ8-F1
#
_entry.id   AF-A0A3B8WVZ8-F1
#
_cell.length_a   1.000
_cell.length_b   1.000
_cell.length_c   1.000
_cell.angle_alpha   90.00
_cell.angle_beta   90.00
_cell.angle_gamma   90.00
#
_symmetry.space_group_name_H-M   'P 1'
#
loop_
_entity.id
_entity.type
_entity.pdbx_description
1 polymer ?
#
loop_
_entity_poly.entity_id
_entity_poly.type
_entity_poly.pdbx_seq_one_letter_code
_entity_poly.pdbx_strand_id
1 'polypeptide(L)' 'MDRMLYIAMSGAQQAMRSLQATNNNLANVNTTGFRADLDHFRAVAVEGQAP' A
#
# COMPACT_ATOMS: atom_id res chain seq x y z
N MET A 1 -19.43 -9.98 11.33
CA MET A 1 -18.16 -9.80 12.09
C MET A 1 -17.03 -9.36 11.16
N ASP A 2 -17.33 -8.73 10.03
CA ASP A 2 -16.40 -8.74 8.88
C ASP A 2 -15.71 -7.40 8.62
N ARG A 3 -16.26 -6.31 9.17
CA ARG A 3 -15.78 -4.95 8.88
C ARG A 3 -14.38 -4.68 9.47
N MET A 4 -14.12 -5.13 10.70
CA MET A 4 -12.80 -4.96 11.33
C MET A 4 -11.72 -5.82 10.65
N LEU A 5 -12.04 -7.08 10.32
CA LEU A 5 -11.13 -7.95 9.58
C LEU A 5 -10.88 -7.41 8.17
N TYR A 6 -11.90 -6.89 7.49
CA TYR A 6 -11.76 -6.25 6.17
C TYR A 6 -10.86 -5.02 6.22
N ILE A 7 -11.01 -4.15 7.23
CA ILE A 7 -10.15 -2.98 7.43
C ILE A 7 -8.71 -3.39 7.75
N ALA A 8 -8.53 -4.40 8.62
CA ALA A 8 -7.20 -4.92 8.93
C ALA A 8 -6.54 -5.53 7.68
N MET A 9 -7.27 -6.32 6.89
CA MET A 9 -6.78 -6.93 5.66
C MET A 9 -6.48 -5.90 4.57
N SER A 10 -7.30 -4.86 4.42
CA SER A 10 -7.03 -3.79 3.44
C SER A 10 -5.80 -2.96 3.85
N GLY A 11 -5.61 -2.71 5.14
CA GLY A 11 -4.38 -2.10 5.67
C GLY A 11 -3.15 -3.00 5.46
N ALA A 12 -3.26 -4.30 5.76
CA ALA A 12 -2.19 -5.27 5.56
C ALA A 12 -1.81 -5.39 4.07
N GLN A 13 -2.78 -5.42 3.16
CA GLN A 13 -2.54 -5.43 1.73
C GLN A 13 -1.79 -4.19 1.26
N GLN A 14 -2.13 -3.01 1.80
CA GLN A 14 -1.43 -1.78 1.47
C GLN A 14 0.02 -1.77 2.01
N ALA A 15 0.24 -2.31 3.21
CA ALA A 15 1.58 -2.49 3.74
C ALA A 15 2.42 -3.46 2.89
N MET A 16 1.83 -4.53 2.37
CA MET A 16 2.54 -5.43 1.45
C MET A 16 2.93 -4.76 0.13
N ARG A 17 2.07 -3.88 -0.40
CA ARG A 17 2.38 -3.10 -1.61
C ARG A 17 3.55 -2.14 -1.38
N SER A 18 3.57 -1.44 -0.24
CA SER A 18 4.68 -0.54 0.09
C SER A 18 6.01 -1.29 0.23
N LEU A 19 5.99 -2.49 0.81
CA LEU A 19 7.15 -3.36 0.91
C LEU A 19 7.65 -3.79 -0.47
N GLN A 20 6.74 -4.10 -1.40
CA GLN A 20 7.09 -4.48 -2.77
C GLN A 20 7.77 -3.35 -3.53
N ALA A 21 7.25 -2.12 -3.46
CA ALA A 21 7.87 -0.94 -4.06
C ALA A 21 9.26 -0.67 -3.44
N THR A 22 9.36 -0.76 -2.11
CA THR A 22 10.64 -0.61 -1.40
C THR A 22 11.66 -1.65 -1.83
N ASN A 23 11.27 -2.92 -1.95
CA ASN A 23 12.14 -4.00 -2.40
C ASN A 23 12.62 -3.77 -3.84
N ASN A 24 11.73 -3.34 -4.74
CA ASN A 24 12.10 -2.99 -6.11
C ASN A 24 13.13 -1.85 -6.15
N ASN A 25 12.89 -0.78 -5.38
CA ASN A 25 13.80 0.35 -5.30
C ASN A 25 15.19 -0.05 -4.75
N LEU A 26 15.23 -0.90 -3.72
CA LEU A 26 16.47 -1.43 -3.16
C LEU A 26 17.21 -2.32 -4.16
N ALA A 27 16.50 -3.18 -4.88
CA ALA A 27 17.09 -4.07 -5.86
C ALA A 27 17.71 -3.30 -7.04
N ASN A 28 17.13 -2.17 -7.42
CA ASN A 28 17.57 -1.38 -8.58
C ASN A 28 18.40 -0.14 -8.21
N VAL A 29 18.80 0.03 -6.94
CA VAL A 29 19.55 1.21 -6.49
C VAL A 29 20.86 1.44 -7.24
N ASN A 30 21.48 0.38 -7.74
CA ASN A 30 22.74 0.43 -8.49
C ASN A 30 22.55 0.41 -10.02
N THR A 31 21.31 0.40 -10.50
CA THR A 31 21.02 0.39 -11.94
C THR A 31 21.13 1.81 -12.49
N THR A 32 22.08 2.04 -13.41
CA THR A 32 22.29 3.37 -14.01
C THR A 32 21.02 3.87 -14.69
N GLY A 33 20.59 5.09 -14.33
CA GLY A 33 19.38 5.71 -14.87
C GLY A 33 18.07 5.26 -14.22
N PHE A 34 18.12 4.41 -13.19
CA PHE A 34 16.93 4.03 -12.42
C PHE A 34 16.34 5.23 -11.67
N ARG A 35 15.01 5.28 -11.61
CA ARG A 35 14.23 6.24 -10.82
C ARG A 35 13.38 5.47 -9.84
N ALA A 36 13.42 5.87 -8.57
CA ALA A 36 12.66 5.21 -7.53
C ALA A 36 11.16 5.48 -7.68
N ASP A 37 10.35 4.45 -7.47
CA ASP A 37 8.90 4.56 -7.37
C ASP A 37 8.51 4.86 -5.92
N LEU A 38 7.79 5.96 -5.71
CA LEU A 38 7.36 6.41 -4.39
C LEU A 38 5.85 6.27 -4.25
N ASP A 39 5.44 5.39 -3.34
CA ASP A 39 4.03 5.19 -3.01
C ASP A 39 3.57 6.16 -1.90
N HIS A 40 2.38 6.74 -2.08
CA HIS A 40 1.72 7.54 -1.05
C HIS A 40 0.29 7.05 -0.81
N PHE A 41 0.01 6.62 0.41
CA PHE A 41 -1.28 6.05 0.79
C PHE A 41 -2.03 6.99 1.73
N ARG A 42 -3.35 7.11 1.52
CA ARG A 42 -4.24 7.88 2.41
C ARG A 42 -5.38 7.01 2.89
N ALA A 43 -5.73 7.15 4.17
CA ALA A 43 -6.95 6.57 4.70
C ALA A 43 -8.16 7.36 4.21
N VAL A 44 -9.17 6.68 3.68
CA VAL A 44 -10.45 7.28 3.28
C VAL A 44 -11.54 6.62 4.10
N ALA A 45 -12.40 7.42 4.72
CA ALA A 45 -13.53 6.90 5.48
C ALA A 45 -14.48 6.16 4.53
N VAL A 46 -14.83 4.92 4.88
CA VAL A 46 -15.85 4.18 4.15
C VAL A 46 -17.20 4.72 4.61
N GLU A 47 -17.84 5.54 3.78
CA GLU A 47 -19.23 5.94 3.96
C GLU A 47 -20.11 4.70 3.85
N GLY A 48 -20.77 4.34 4.95
CA GLY A 48 -21.76 3.28 4.92
C GLY A 48 -22.97 3.76 4.12
N GLN A 49 -23.45 2.94 3.18
CA GLN A 49 -24.71 3.17 2.47
C GLN A 49 -25.78 3.64 3.46
N ALA A 50 -26.25 4.88 3.33
CA ALA A 50 -27.40 5.37 4.08
C ALA A 50 -28.64 4.54 3.67
N PRO A 51 -29.58 4.26 4.60
CA PRO A 51 -30.74 3.42 4.36
C PRO A 51 -31.65 3.94 3.24
#